data_AF-A0A1G1ZQC6-F1
#
_entry.id   AF-A0A1G1ZQC6-F1
#
_cell.length_a   1.000
_cell.length_b   1.000
_cell.length_c   1.000
_cell.angle_alpha   90.00
_cell.angle_beta   90.00
_cell.angle_gamma   90.00
#
_symmetry.space_group_name_H-M   'P 1'
#
loop_
_entity.id
_entity.type
_entity.pdbx_description
1 polymer ?
#
loop_
_entity_poly.entity_id
_entity_poly.type
_entity_poly.pdbx_seq_one_letter_code
_entity_poly.pdbx_strand_id
1 'polypeptide(L)' 'MEKLPTEPSRENLELEINQLLERLDELGDLYSPELAEQWWAVEEEARCGKDRQKAKERLGDFIKLLESAKR' A
#
# COMPACT_ATOMS: atom_id res chain seq x y z
N MET A 1 9.42 26.15 -17.90
CA MET A 1 8.85 24.84 -17.52
C MET A 1 10.00 23.98 -17.04
N GLU A 2 10.38 24.12 -15.78
CA GLU A 2 11.41 23.26 -15.19
C GLU A 2 10.79 21.89 -14.92
N LYS A 3 11.28 20.88 -15.64
CA LYS A 3 11.04 19.48 -15.32
C LYS A 3 11.95 19.15 -14.14
N LEU A 4 11.42 19.20 -12.92
CA LEU A 4 12.12 18.62 -11.79
C LEU A 4 11.96 17.09 -11.87
N PRO A 5 13.06 16.32 -11.88
CA PRO A 5 12.98 14.90 -11.57
C PRO A 5 12.65 14.83 -10.08
N THR A 6 11.36 14.71 -9.75
CA THR A 6 10.96 14.41 -8.38
C THR A 6 11.37 12.97 -8.10
N GLU A 7 12.60 12.76 -7.64
CA GLU A 7 12.86 11.70 -6.69
C GLU A 7 11.69 11.70 -5.69
N PRO A 8 11.10 10.54 -5.36
CA PRO A 8 10.03 10.53 -4.40
C PRO A 8 10.63 11.00 -3.08
N SER A 9 10.35 12.25 -2.72
CA SER A 9 10.71 12.77 -1.41
C SER A 9 10.07 11.85 -0.38
N ARG A 10 10.70 11.71 0.79
CA ARG A 10 10.14 10.87 1.85
C ARG A 10 8.67 11.24 2.13
N GLU A 11 8.33 12.53 2.09
CA GLU A 11 6.95 13.02 2.22
C GLU A 11 6.02 12.52 1.11
N ASN A 12 6.50 12.45 -0.15
CA ASN A 12 5.72 11.86 -1.24
C ASN A 12 5.47 10.36 -1.02
N LEU A 13 6.47 9.62 -0.54
CA LEU A 13 6.29 8.19 -0.23
C LEU A 13 5.28 7.97 0.88
N GLU A 14 5.35 8.73 1.96
CA GLU A 14 4.38 8.64 3.06
C GLU A 14 2.96 8.99 2.58
N LEU A 15 2.80 10.00 1.72
CA LEU A 15 1.51 10.35 1.14
C LEU A 15 0.96 9.21 0.26
N GLU A 16 1.78 8.64 -0.61
CA GLU A 16 1.39 7.51 -1.47
C GLU A 16 1.02 6.27 -0.65
N ILE A 17 1.76 5.98 0.42
CA ILE A 17 1.45 4.88 1.34
C ILE A 17 0.11 5.12 2.05
N ASN A 18 -0.14 6.34 2.51
CA ASN A 18 -1.42 6.68 3.13
C ASN A 18 -2.60 6.50 2.16
N GLN A 19 -2.47 6.96 0.92
CA GLN A 19 -3.48 6.76 -0.11
C GLN A 19 -3.75 5.28 -0.39
N LEU A 20 -2.70 4.46 -0.41
CA LEU A 20 -2.83 3.01 -0.57
C LEU A 20 -3.48 2.36 0.67
N LEU A 21 -3.20 2.85 1.88
CA LEU A 21 -3.86 2.35 3.11
C LEU A 21 -5.35 2.69 3.12
N GLU A 22 -5.74 3.90 2.70
CA GLU A 22 -7.15 4.27 2.50
C GLU A 22 -7.81 3.36 1.48
N ARG A 23 -7.13 3.09 0.35
CA ARG A 23 -7.63 2.15 -0.67
C ARG A 23 -7.77 0.73 -0.14
N LEU A 24 -6.84 0.28 0.70
CA LEU A 24 -6.91 -1.03 1.34
C LEU A 24 -8.14 -1.11 2.25
N ASP A 25 -8.43 -0.07 3.04
CA ASP A 25 -9.63 0.03 3.88
C ASP A 25 -10.93 -0.02 3.05
N GLU A 26 -10.98 0.66 1.90
CA GLU A 26 -12.11 0.56 0.95
C GLU A 26 -12.33 -0.86 0.39
N LEU A 27 -11.27 -1.67 0.34
CA LEU A 27 -11.34 -3.08 -0.07
C LEU A 27 -11.69 -4.01 1.10
N GLY A 28 -12.01 -3.48 2.29
CA GLY A 28 -12.34 -4.26 3.48
C GLY A 28 -13.48 -5.27 3.28
N ASP A 29 -14.39 -5.02 2.34
CA ASP A 29 -15.44 -5.98 1.95
C ASP A 29 -14.90 -7.27 1.30
N LEU A 30 -13.66 -7.25 0.79
CA LEU A 30 -12.96 -8.42 0.23
C LEU A 30 -12.12 -9.15 1.28
N TYR A 31 -12.21 -8.74 2.55
CA TYR A 31 -11.53 -9.41 3.64
C TYR A 31 -11.93 -10.89 3.69
N SER A 32 -10.93 -11.75 3.63
CA SER A 32 -11.08 -13.20 3.82
C SER A 32 -10.16 -13.67 4.95
N PRO A 33 -10.57 -14.67 5.75
CA PRO A 33 -9.71 -15.22 6.80
C PRO A 33 -8.36 -15.72 6.28
N GLU A 34 -8.31 -16.23 5.05
CA GLU A 34 -7.09 -16.71 4.39
C GLU A 34 -6.11 -15.57 4.08
N LEU A 35 -6.61 -14.35 3.89
CA LEU A 35 -5.80 -13.16 3.63
C LEU A 35 -5.60 -12.28 4.88
N ALA A 36 -6.21 -12.60 6.02
CA ALA A 36 -6.15 -11.81 7.23
C ALA A 36 -4.72 -11.58 7.74
N GLU A 37 -3.91 -12.64 7.75
CA GLU A 37 -2.50 -12.55 8.16
C GLU A 37 -1.68 -11.69 7.19
N GLN A 38 -1.92 -11.84 5.89
CA GLN A 38 -1.24 -11.03 4.87
C GLN A 38 -1.66 -9.57 4.95
N TRP A 39 -2.96 -9.32 5.17
CA TRP A 39 -3.50 -7.98 5.35
C TRP A 39 -2.84 -7.29 6.54
N TRP A 40 -2.81 -7.95 7.69
CA TRP A 40 -2.19 -7.41 8.89
C TRP A 40 -0.69 -7.14 8.68
N ALA A 41 0.04 -8.08 8.06
CA ALA A 41 1.47 -7.92 7.78
C ALA A 41 1.76 -6.75 6.83
N VAL A 42 0.96 -6.59 5.77
CA VAL A 42 1.09 -5.51 4.79
C VAL A 42 0.75 -4.16 5.43
N GLU A 43 -0.31 -4.11 6.25
CA GLU A 43 -0.69 -2.90 6.97
C GLU A 43 0.36 -2.50 8.03
N GLU A 44 0.92 -3.46 8.76
CA GLU A 44 1.98 -3.21 9.75
C GLU A 44 3.26 -2.68 9.05
N GLU A 45 3.67 -3.30 7.93
CA GLU A 45 4.82 -2.83 7.16
C GLU A 45 4.57 -1.44 6.56
N ALA A 46 3.35 -1.17 6.09
CA ALA A 46 2.93 0.15 5.62
C ALA A 46 2.96 1.20 6.74
N ARG A 47 2.53 0.90 7.96
CA ARG A 47 2.52 1.89 9.06
C ARG A 47 3.87 2.06 9.75
N CYS A 48 4.63 0.97 9.92
CA CYS A 48 5.80 0.92 10.82
C CYS A 48 7.11 0.55 10.12
N GLY A 49 7.07 0.15 8.85
CA GLY A 49 8.24 -0.26 8.09
C GLY A 49 9.32 0.82 8.00
N LYS A 50 10.58 0.40 8.13
CA LYS A 50 11.74 1.30 7.97
C LYS A 50 12.02 1.62 6.50
N ASP A 51 11.74 0.67 5.61
CA ASP A 51 11.91 0.82 4.16
C ASP A 51 10.58 1.24 3.54
N ARG A 52 10.45 2.53 3.27
CA ARG A 52 9.19 3.10 2.78
C ARG A 52 8.88 2.70 1.34
N GLN A 53 9.91 2.57 0.51
CA GLN A 53 9.74 2.15 -0.88
C GLN A 53 9.22 0.71 -0.92
N LYS A 54 9.84 -0.19 -0.16
CA LYS A 54 9.40 -1.58 -0.09
C LYS A 54 7.99 -1.73 0.49
N ALA A 55 7.68 -0.97 1.54
CA ALA A 55 6.34 -0.98 2.14
C ALA A 55 5.27 -0.53 1.15
N LYS A 56 5.55 0.53 0.35
CA LYS A 56 4.68 0.98 -0.73
C LYS A 56 4.48 -0.11 -1.80
N GLU A 57 5.57 -0.75 -2.24
CA GLU A 57 5.51 -1.80 -3.27
C GLU A 57 4.68 -2.99 -2.81
N ARG A 58 4.92 -3.50 -1.59
CA ARG A 58 4.14 -4.61 -1.02
C ARG A 58 2.67 -4.27 -0.84
N LEU A 59 2.36 -3.08 -0.33
CA LEU A 59 0.99 -2.62 -0.17
C LEU A 59 0.28 -2.50 -1.53
N GLY A 60 0.94 -1.93 -2.52
CA GLY A 60 0.41 -1.83 -3.88
C GLY A 60 0.18 -3.18 -4.55
N ASP A 61 1.09 -4.13 -4.37
CA ASP A 61 0.94 -5.48 -4.94
C ASP A 61 -0.16 -6.29 -4.25
N PHE A 62 -0.31 -6.14 -2.94
CA PHE A 62 -1.42 -6.75 -2.20
C PHE A 62 -2.78 -6.19 -2.64
N ILE A 63 -2.88 -4.88 -2.83
CA ILE A 63 -4.10 -4.24 -3.35
C ILE A 63 -4.45 -4.78 -4.74
N LYS A 64 -3.49 -4.90 -5.66
CA LYS A 64 -3.73 -5.50 -6.99
C LYS A 64 -4.23 -6.95 -6.89
N LEU A 65 -3.72 -7.73 -5.94
CA LEU A 65 -4.17 -9.09 -5.68
C LEU A 65 -5.64 -9.11 -5.25
N LEU A 66 -6.01 -8.25 -4.29
CA LEU A 66 -7.39 -8.10 -3.82
C LEU A 66 -8.33 -7.65 -4.95
N GLU A 67 -7.94 -6.65 -5.74
CA GLU A 67 -8.73 -6.17 -6.87
C GLU A 67 -8.90 -7.24 -7.97
N SER A 68 -7.90 -8.11 -8.15
CA SER A 68 -7.98 -9.24 -9.08
C SER A 68 -8.92 -10.33 -8.58
N ALA A 69 -9.04 -10.52 -7.27
CA ALA A 69 -9.97 -11.48 -6.66
C ALA A 69 -11.44 -11.02 -6.69
N LYS A 70 -11.70 -9.73 -6.94
CA LYS A 70 -13.06 -9.17 -7.09
C LYS A 70 -13.72 -9.51 -8.45
N ARG A 71 -12.96 -10.04 -9.41
CA ARG A 71 -13.46 -10.46 -10.74
C ARG A 71 -13.92 -11.90 -10.75
#